data_AF-A0A8J8NPA5-F1
#
_entry.id   AF-A0A8J8NPA5-F1
#
_cell.length_a   1.000
_cell.length_b   1.000
_cell.length_c   1.000
_cell.angle_alpha   90.00
_cell.angle_beta   90.00
_cell.angle_gamma   90.00
#
_symmetry.space_group_name_H-M   'P 1'
#
loop_
_entity.id
_entity.type
_entity.pdbx_description
1 polymer ?
#
loop_
_entity_poly.entity_id
_entity_poly.type
_entity_poly.pdbx_seq_one_letter_code
_entity_poly.pdbx_strand_id
1 'polypeptide(L)'
;MASQTILTPADTVQQHQSSDSVTNEGGWLYNHLFKASTQLPYDTRIDDYNWIQIIGIQCAAYFVLHILVRLIVPSPGKKEDFIARKKLREYYFYYFQYTSLFHALVCIFVDPFIFYYGGYRYNQPNHLYYVFILSHSFAYFIFDTIIEIFYRTDDALTNVHHAVCLAVSYFGIRAPHSAFEFVVLQFLAETSNPFLIYRTILRIQGKKDTNTFRINEFVFAGVFIIARVILTPMFLVYMYEGYNVLYSIKLGVSLILFVQLMWAYRIIELVFQSIRVAYEKKEATPPSIVVAGESLMNAVQNKKKVAMGMAFFNFCWIFVLPHVYYGVVLKNLHFNLIF
;
A
#
# COMPACT_ATOMS: atom_id res chain seq x y z
N MET A 1 -33.89 41.49 -8.01
CA MET A 1 -33.46 40.19 -8.54
C MET A 1 -31.95 40.15 -8.51
N ALA A 2 -31.38 39.51 -7.49
CA ALA A 2 -29.93 39.34 -7.37
C ALA A 2 -29.53 38.08 -8.17
N SER A 3 -28.70 38.26 -9.18
CA SER A 3 -28.09 37.17 -9.95
C SER A 3 -27.06 36.47 -9.06
N GLN A 4 -27.36 35.25 -8.60
CA GLN A 4 -26.34 34.38 -8.01
C GLN A 4 -25.47 33.83 -9.13
N THR A 5 -24.28 34.41 -9.27
CA THR A 5 -23.23 33.87 -10.13
C THR A 5 -22.73 32.58 -9.49
N ILE A 6 -23.08 31.43 -10.08
CA ILE A 6 -22.56 30.13 -9.70
C ILE A 6 -21.09 30.10 -10.14
N LEU A 7 -20.17 30.22 -9.18
CA LEU A 7 -18.74 30.06 -9.43
C LEU A 7 -18.49 28.62 -9.90
N THR A 8 -17.77 28.49 -11.00
CA THR A 8 -17.33 27.18 -11.48
C THR A 8 -16.12 26.72 -10.66
N PRO A 9 -15.83 25.41 -10.58
CA PRO A 9 -14.63 24.92 -9.89
C PRO A 9 -13.34 25.58 -10.37
N ALA A 10 -13.27 25.98 -11.65
CA ALA A 10 -12.13 26.70 -12.23
C ALA A 10 -11.90 28.09 -11.61
N ASP A 11 -12.97 28.79 -11.22
CA ASP A 11 -12.87 30.11 -10.58
C ASP A 11 -12.33 30.02 -9.15
N THR A 12 -12.53 28.87 -8.50
CA THR A 12 -12.02 28.58 -7.15
C THR A 12 -10.51 28.29 -7.19
N VAL A 13 -10.02 27.69 -8.28
CA VAL A 13 -8.60 27.40 -8.49
C VAL A 13 -7.79 28.68 -8.76
N GLN A 14 -8.35 29.63 -9.52
CA GLN A 14 -7.67 30.91 -9.78
C GLN A 14 -7.60 31.81 -8.54
N GLN A 15 -8.62 31.82 -7.68
CA GLN A 15 -8.58 32.59 -6.43
C GLN A 15 -7.55 32.08 -5.41
N HIS A 16 -7.16 30.80 -5.49
CA HIS A 16 -6.09 30.25 -4.65
C HIS A 16 -4.67 30.48 -5.19
N GLN A 17 -4.52 30.87 -6.46
CA GLN A 17 -3.20 31.13 -7.05
C GLN A 17 -2.71 32.58 -6.87
N SER A 18 -3.58 33.52 -6.50
CA SER A 18 -3.22 34.95 -6.47
C SER A 18 -2.92 35.55 -5.09
N SER A 19 -3.05 34.81 -3.97
CA SER A 19 -2.88 35.39 -2.62
C SER A 19 -1.72 34.84 -1.78
N ASP A 20 -1.10 33.72 -2.15
CA ASP A 20 -0.09 33.10 -1.27
C ASP A 20 1.25 32.91 -1.98
N SER A 21 2.01 34.01 -2.10
CA SER A 21 3.47 33.94 -2.11
C SER A 21 3.99 33.58 -0.71
N VAL A 22 3.40 32.57 -0.07
CA VAL A 22 4.01 31.93 1.10
C VAL A 22 5.27 31.28 0.56
N THR A 23 6.41 31.87 0.90
CA THR A 23 7.72 31.27 0.65
C THR A 23 7.64 29.84 1.14
N ASN A 24 7.66 28.91 0.19
CA ASN A 24 7.50 27.47 0.36
C ASN A 24 8.76 26.94 1.08
N GLU A 25 8.97 27.35 2.32
CA GLU A 25 10.04 26.83 3.17
C GLU A 25 9.59 25.45 3.65
N GLY A 26 9.74 24.47 2.75
CA GLY A 26 9.57 23.07 3.10
C GLY A 26 10.42 22.71 4.33
N GLY A 27 10.11 21.57 4.96
CA GLY A 27 10.90 21.06 6.09
C GLY A 27 12.40 20.94 5.80
N TRP A 28 13.19 20.70 6.84
CA TRP A 28 14.66 20.62 6.72
C TRP A 28 15.11 19.64 5.64
N LEU A 29 14.45 18.46 5.53
CA LEU A 29 14.77 17.49 4.48
C LEU A 29 14.37 17.96 3.09
N TYR A 30 13.19 18.59 2.93
CA TYR A 30 12.83 19.21 1.65
C TYR A 30 13.90 20.20 1.17
N ASN A 31 14.37 21.06 2.07
CA ASN A 31 15.37 22.06 1.72
C ASN A 31 16.73 21.48 1.34
N HIS A 32 17.06 20.26 1.78
CA HIS A 32 18.33 19.60 1.45
C HIS A 32 18.24 18.70 0.23
N LEU A 33 17.12 18.02 0.02
CA LEU A 33 16.97 17.04 -1.06
C LEU A 33 16.22 17.56 -2.28
N PHE A 34 15.30 18.52 -2.08
CA PHE A 34 14.34 18.93 -3.10
C PHE A 34 14.30 20.43 -3.38
N LYS A 35 15.10 21.26 -2.69
CA LYS A 35 15.16 22.71 -2.92
C LYS A 35 15.52 23.09 -4.36
N ALA A 36 16.28 22.24 -5.04
CA ALA A 36 16.62 22.41 -6.46
C ALA A 36 15.62 21.75 -7.42
N SER A 37 14.56 21.11 -6.91
CA SER A 37 13.56 20.48 -7.77
C SER A 37 12.73 21.53 -8.50
N THR A 38 12.54 21.30 -9.80
CA THR A 38 11.70 22.15 -10.64
C THR A 38 10.28 22.12 -10.10
N GLN A 39 9.72 23.30 -9.84
CA GLN A 39 8.31 23.44 -9.49
C GLN A 39 7.49 23.26 -10.76
N LEU A 40 6.61 22.26 -10.77
CA LEU A 40 5.81 21.93 -11.92
C LEU A 40 4.35 22.35 -11.68
N PRO A 41 3.67 22.92 -12.70
CA PRO A 41 2.29 23.34 -12.56
C PRO A 41 1.34 22.14 -12.42
N TYR A 42 0.15 22.42 -11.91
CA TYR A 42 -0.97 21.49 -11.95
C TYR A 42 -1.33 21.11 -13.39
N ASP A 43 -1.61 19.84 -13.62
CA ASP A 43 -1.98 19.34 -14.93
C ASP A 43 -3.50 19.45 -15.13
N THR A 44 -3.95 20.53 -15.77
CA THR A 44 -5.37 20.85 -15.97
C THR A 44 -6.13 19.78 -16.75
N ARG A 45 -5.44 18.91 -17.50
CA ARG A 45 -6.07 17.78 -18.19
C ARG A 45 -6.78 16.83 -17.21
N ILE A 46 -6.40 16.83 -15.93
CA ILE A 46 -7.07 16.05 -14.88
C ILE A 46 -8.56 16.41 -14.81
N ASP A 47 -8.92 17.67 -15.01
CA ASP A 47 -10.28 18.16 -14.89
C ASP A 47 -11.16 17.80 -16.10
N ASP A 48 -10.53 17.46 -17.23
CA ASP A 48 -11.22 17.09 -18.48
C ASP A 48 -11.78 15.65 -18.45
N TYR A 49 -11.32 14.82 -17.52
CA TYR A 49 -11.70 13.40 -17.47
C TYR A 49 -12.90 13.11 -16.55
N ASN A 50 -13.80 12.24 -17.02
CA ASN A 50 -14.80 11.60 -16.17
C ASN A 50 -14.17 10.44 -15.39
N TRP A 51 -13.57 10.75 -14.24
CA TRP A 51 -12.88 9.77 -13.40
C TRP A 51 -13.78 8.62 -12.93
N ILE A 52 -15.06 8.88 -12.65
CA ILE A 52 -16.03 7.83 -12.26
C ILE A 52 -16.19 6.81 -13.39
N GLN A 53 -16.34 7.28 -14.62
CA GLN A 53 -16.45 6.40 -15.79
C GLN A 53 -15.16 5.61 -16.02
N ILE A 54 -14.00 6.25 -15.91
CA ILE A 54 -12.70 5.57 -16.05
C ILE A 54 -12.54 4.47 -15.01
N ILE A 55 -12.81 4.76 -13.73
CA ILE A 55 -12.74 3.79 -12.63
C ILE A 55 -13.72 2.64 -12.88
N GLY A 56 -14.95 2.94 -13.32
CA GLY A 56 -15.95 1.93 -13.65
C GLY A 56 -15.50 0.98 -14.76
N ILE A 57 -14.92 1.52 -15.84
CA ILE A 57 -14.37 0.73 -16.96
C ILE A 57 -13.22 -0.14 -16.48
N GLN A 58 -12.29 0.40 -15.69
CA GLN A 58 -11.15 -0.37 -15.17
C GLN A 58 -11.59 -1.47 -14.20
N CYS A 59 -12.58 -1.20 -13.35
CA CYS A 59 -13.15 -2.20 -12.45
C CYS A 59 -13.79 -3.35 -13.25
N ALA A 60 -14.59 -3.03 -14.28
CA ALA A 60 -15.14 -4.04 -15.18
C ALA A 60 -14.04 -4.85 -15.90
N ALA A 61 -12.95 -4.19 -16.32
CA ALA A 61 -11.81 -4.84 -16.93
C ALA A 61 -11.14 -5.85 -15.99
N TYR A 62 -11.06 -5.56 -14.68
CA TYR A 62 -10.56 -6.53 -13.69
C TYR A 62 -11.45 -7.76 -13.54
N PHE A 63 -12.77 -7.60 -13.58
CA PHE A 63 -13.69 -8.75 -13.60
C PHE A 63 -13.51 -9.60 -14.86
N VAL A 64 -13.37 -8.97 -16.02
CA VAL A 64 -13.08 -9.68 -17.28
C VAL A 64 -11.74 -10.40 -17.20
N LEU A 65 -10.69 -9.73 -16.72
CA LEU A 65 -9.37 -10.32 -16.50
C LEU A 65 -9.46 -11.53 -15.56
N HIS A 66 -10.23 -11.44 -14.48
CA HIS A 66 -10.42 -12.56 -13.56
C HIS A 66 -11.10 -13.76 -14.21
N ILE A 67 -12.09 -13.52 -15.08
CA ILE A 67 -12.72 -14.57 -15.88
C ILE A 67 -11.69 -15.20 -16.82
N LEU A 68 -10.91 -14.39 -17.55
CA LEU A 68 -9.88 -14.87 -18.46
C LEU A 68 -8.81 -15.70 -17.73
N VAL A 69 -8.37 -15.25 -16.56
CA VAL A 69 -7.45 -15.99 -15.69
C VAL A 69 -8.00 -17.38 -15.37
N ARG A 70 -9.29 -17.49 -15.04
CA ARG A 70 -9.93 -18.79 -14.76
C ARG A 70 -10.04 -19.71 -15.99
N LEU A 71 -9.99 -19.15 -17.19
CA LEU A 71 -10.02 -19.92 -18.45
C LEU A 71 -8.63 -20.39 -18.87
N ILE A 72 -7.58 -19.59 -18.63
CA ILE A 72 -6.24 -19.81 -19.17
C ILE A 72 -5.32 -20.48 -18.14
N VAL A 73 -5.44 -20.14 -16.86
CA VAL A 73 -4.55 -20.65 -15.83
C VAL A 73 -4.91 -22.10 -15.49
N PRO A 74 -3.93 -23.03 -15.48
CA PRO A 74 -4.18 -24.41 -15.09
C PRO A 74 -4.73 -24.51 -13.66
N SER A 75 -5.73 -25.39 -13.49
CA SER A 75 -6.35 -25.65 -12.19
C SER A 75 -5.32 -26.15 -11.16
N PRO A 76 -5.40 -25.71 -9.89
CA PRO A 76 -4.49 -26.17 -8.84
C PRO A 76 -4.71 -27.63 -8.40
N GLY A 77 -5.74 -28.28 -8.96
CA GLY A 77 -6.15 -29.66 -8.68
C GLY A 77 -7.61 -29.87 -9.10
N LYS A 78 -8.20 -31.02 -8.76
CA LYS A 78 -9.64 -31.27 -8.97
C LYS A 78 -10.45 -30.49 -7.95
N LYS A 79 -11.52 -29.82 -8.37
CA LYS A 79 -12.34 -28.97 -7.47
C LYS A 79 -12.97 -29.80 -6.34
N GLU A 80 -13.33 -31.04 -6.64
CA GLU A 80 -13.93 -32.01 -5.72
C GLU A 80 -13.00 -32.30 -4.54
N ASP A 81 -11.69 -32.37 -4.77
CA ASP A 81 -10.70 -32.60 -3.72
C ASP A 81 -10.66 -31.42 -2.73
N PHE A 82 -10.79 -30.19 -3.24
CA PHE A 82 -10.87 -29.00 -2.40
C PHE A 82 -12.18 -28.94 -1.62
N ILE A 83 -13.30 -29.38 -2.20
CA ILE A 83 -14.59 -29.49 -1.49
C ILE A 83 -14.48 -30.53 -0.37
N ALA A 84 -13.96 -31.72 -0.68
CA ALA A 84 -13.78 -32.81 0.29
C ALA A 84 -12.90 -32.40 1.48
N ARG A 85 -11.86 -31.59 1.23
CA ARG A 85 -10.97 -31.07 2.28
C ARG A 85 -11.47 -29.78 2.95
N LYS A 86 -12.69 -29.32 2.65
CA LYS A 86 -13.27 -28.04 3.14
C LYS A 86 -12.39 -26.82 2.82
N LYS A 87 -11.67 -26.86 1.68
CA LYS A 87 -10.71 -25.85 1.20
C LYS A 87 -11.17 -25.15 -0.09
N LEU A 88 -12.47 -25.13 -0.38
CA LEU A 88 -13.00 -24.51 -1.59
C LEU A 88 -12.58 -23.03 -1.76
N ARG A 89 -12.37 -22.31 -0.64
CA ARG A 89 -11.89 -20.93 -0.68
C ARG A 89 -10.46 -20.83 -1.25
N GLU A 90 -9.58 -21.79 -0.93
CA GLU A 90 -8.21 -21.85 -1.49
C GLU A 90 -8.24 -22.05 -3.01
N TYR A 91 -9.23 -22.78 -3.52
CA TYR A 91 -9.41 -23.00 -4.96
C TYR A 91 -9.71 -21.69 -5.70
N TYR A 92 -10.63 -20.87 -5.18
CA TYR A 92 -10.95 -19.57 -5.78
C TYR A 92 -9.82 -18.55 -5.56
N PHE A 93 -9.24 -18.55 -4.36
CA PHE A 93 -8.13 -17.69 -4.01
C PHE A 93 -6.93 -17.90 -4.94
N TYR A 94 -6.66 -19.14 -5.36
CA TYR A 94 -5.61 -19.46 -6.33
C TYR A 94 -5.74 -18.67 -7.64
N TYR A 95 -6.91 -18.61 -8.25
CA TYR A 95 -7.09 -17.84 -9.48
C TYR A 95 -7.00 -16.34 -9.22
N PHE A 96 -7.57 -15.89 -8.10
CA PHE A 96 -7.49 -14.49 -7.69
C PHE A 96 -6.04 -13.98 -7.58
N GLN A 97 -5.11 -14.83 -7.10
CA GLN A 97 -3.69 -14.49 -7.03
C GLN A 97 -3.10 -14.02 -8.38
N TYR A 98 -3.54 -14.57 -9.51
CA TYR A 98 -3.03 -14.16 -10.82
C TYR A 98 -3.58 -12.79 -11.26
N THR A 99 -4.82 -12.46 -10.89
CA THR A 99 -5.38 -11.12 -11.11
C THR A 99 -4.64 -10.08 -10.28
N SER A 100 -4.36 -10.41 -9.01
CA SER A 100 -3.53 -9.57 -8.13
C SER A 100 -2.10 -9.43 -8.67
N LEU A 101 -1.52 -10.51 -9.23
CA LEU A 101 -0.19 -10.46 -9.85
C LEU A 101 -0.15 -9.49 -11.02
N PHE A 102 -1.18 -9.49 -11.86
CA PHE A 102 -1.26 -8.54 -12.96
C PHE A 102 -1.24 -7.10 -12.45
N HIS A 103 -2.03 -6.77 -11.42
CA HIS A 103 -2.02 -5.43 -10.82
C HIS A 103 -0.63 -5.07 -10.27
N ALA A 104 -0.03 -5.95 -9.48
CA ALA A 104 1.30 -5.71 -8.90
C ALA A 104 2.36 -5.47 -9.98
N LEU A 105 2.34 -6.24 -11.08
CA LEU A 105 3.25 -6.04 -12.19
C LEU A 105 2.99 -4.73 -12.94
N VAL A 106 1.73 -4.34 -13.14
CA VAL A 106 1.41 -3.03 -13.71
C VAL A 106 2.02 -1.92 -12.86
N CYS A 107 1.82 -1.92 -11.55
CA CYS A 107 2.41 -0.90 -10.67
C CYS A 107 3.94 -0.91 -10.71
N ILE A 108 4.57 -2.09 -10.55
CA ILE A 108 6.05 -2.21 -10.55
C ILE A 108 6.67 -1.71 -11.86
N PHE A 109 6.04 -1.98 -13.01
CA PHE A 109 6.60 -1.56 -14.29
C PHE A 109 6.19 -0.15 -14.69
N VAL A 110 4.95 0.25 -14.46
CA VAL A 110 4.41 1.55 -14.91
C VAL A 110 4.81 2.69 -13.98
N ASP A 111 4.87 2.47 -12.66
CA ASP A 111 5.21 3.54 -11.71
C ASP A 111 6.58 4.18 -12.01
N PRO A 112 7.66 3.42 -12.31
CA PRO A 112 8.94 4.01 -12.72
C PRO A 112 8.86 4.88 -13.99
N PHE A 113 8.07 4.47 -14.98
CA PHE A 113 7.85 5.29 -16.18
C PHE A 113 7.09 6.57 -15.83
N ILE A 114 6.10 6.47 -14.94
CA ILE A 114 5.36 7.64 -14.45
C ILE A 114 6.27 8.58 -13.66
N PHE A 115 7.18 8.08 -12.82
CA PHE A 115 8.16 8.91 -12.11
C PHE A 115 9.08 9.64 -13.10
N TYR A 116 9.48 8.96 -14.18
CA TYR A 116 10.31 9.55 -15.21
C TYR A 116 9.58 10.64 -16.01
N TYR A 117 8.39 10.36 -16.55
CA TYR A 117 7.66 11.28 -17.43
C TYR A 117 6.80 12.31 -16.69
N GLY A 118 6.22 11.94 -15.55
CA GLY A 118 5.43 12.83 -14.70
C GLY A 118 6.29 13.76 -13.84
N GLY A 119 7.58 13.45 -13.71
CA GLY A 119 8.55 14.19 -12.91
C GLY A 119 8.40 13.94 -11.41
N TYR A 120 9.48 14.14 -10.67
CA TYR A 120 9.48 14.04 -9.21
C TYR A 120 8.69 15.22 -8.61
N ARG A 121 7.54 14.94 -7.98
CA ARG A 121 6.54 15.96 -7.58
C ARG A 121 6.18 15.95 -6.09
N TYR A 122 7.16 15.67 -5.24
CA TYR A 122 6.95 15.77 -3.80
C TYR A 122 6.50 17.19 -3.40
N ASN A 123 5.42 17.26 -2.62
CA ASN A 123 4.77 18.46 -2.13
C ASN A 123 4.30 19.43 -3.23
N GLN A 124 4.09 18.90 -4.45
CA GLN A 124 3.71 19.67 -5.64
C GLN A 124 2.32 19.27 -6.17
N PRO A 125 1.72 20.10 -7.04
CA PRO A 125 0.46 19.76 -7.68
C PRO A 125 0.52 18.47 -8.51
N ASN A 126 -0.60 17.76 -8.52
CA ASN A 126 -0.75 16.49 -9.19
C ASN A 126 -0.55 16.60 -10.71
N HIS A 127 0.01 15.53 -11.28
CA HIS A 127 0.11 15.31 -12.72
C HIS A 127 -0.85 14.20 -13.14
N LEU A 128 -1.37 14.28 -14.37
CA LEU A 128 -2.39 13.37 -14.89
C LEU A 128 -2.00 11.89 -14.73
N TYR A 129 -0.74 11.55 -14.97
CA TYR A 129 -0.24 10.17 -14.87
C TYR A 129 -0.37 9.58 -13.47
N TYR A 130 -0.11 10.37 -12.41
CA TYR A 130 -0.26 9.90 -11.03
C TYR A 130 -1.73 9.62 -10.70
N VAL A 131 -2.65 10.47 -11.18
CA VAL A 131 -4.09 10.27 -10.97
C VAL A 131 -4.60 9.06 -11.75
N PHE A 132 -4.07 8.79 -12.94
CA PHE A 132 -4.43 7.60 -13.72
C PHE A 132 -4.03 6.30 -13.02
N ILE A 133 -2.78 6.18 -12.58
CA ILE A 133 -2.32 4.95 -11.93
C ILE A 133 -2.95 4.78 -10.55
N LEU A 134 -3.25 5.88 -9.86
CA LEU A 134 -4.03 5.83 -8.63
C LEU A 134 -5.48 5.36 -8.88
N SER A 135 -6.10 5.84 -9.95
CA SER A 135 -7.44 5.38 -10.37
C SER A 135 -7.45 3.91 -10.77
N HIS A 136 -6.35 3.43 -11.36
CA HIS A 136 -6.14 2.01 -11.67
C HIS A 136 -6.10 1.15 -10.41
N SER A 137 -5.29 1.54 -9.43
CA SER A 137 -5.22 0.85 -8.14
C SER A 137 -6.52 0.92 -7.36
N PHE A 138 -7.22 2.07 -7.40
CA PHE A 138 -8.53 2.19 -6.77
C PHE A 138 -9.55 1.23 -7.39
N ALA A 139 -9.59 1.13 -8.72
CA ALA A 139 -10.44 0.16 -9.42
C ALA A 139 -10.08 -1.28 -9.06
N TYR A 140 -8.79 -1.60 -8.96
CA TYR A 140 -8.31 -2.89 -8.46
C TYR A 140 -8.80 -3.17 -7.04
N PHE A 141 -8.62 -2.24 -6.09
CA PHE A 141 -9.03 -2.44 -4.69
C PHE A 141 -10.55 -2.60 -4.54
N ILE A 142 -11.37 -1.96 -5.39
CA ILE A 142 -12.82 -2.19 -5.43
C ILE A 142 -13.08 -3.65 -5.85
N PHE A 143 -12.48 -4.08 -6.97
CA PHE A 143 -12.61 -5.44 -7.46
C PHE A 143 -12.13 -6.47 -6.41
N ASP A 144 -10.97 -6.23 -5.82
CA ASP A 144 -10.33 -7.09 -4.82
C ASP A 144 -11.25 -7.28 -3.62
N THR A 145 -11.73 -6.17 -3.05
CA THR A 145 -12.67 -6.19 -1.92
C THR A 145 -13.95 -6.98 -2.24
N ILE A 146 -14.53 -6.80 -3.43
CA ILE A 146 -15.74 -7.54 -3.83
C ILE A 146 -15.47 -9.04 -3.91
N ILE A 147 -14.37 -9.42 -4.57
CA ILE A 147 -14.02 -10.83 -4.80
C ILE A 147 -13.67 -11.53 -3.47
N GLU A 148 -12.89 -10.88 -2.62
CA GLU A 148 -12.51 -11.47 -1.33
C GLU A 148 -13.72 -11.68 -0.41
N ILE A 149 -14.61 -10.67 -0.29
CA ILE A 149 -15.85 -10.80 0.48
C ILE A 149 -16.74 -11.90 -0.10
N PHE A 150 -16.88 -11.96 -1.43
CA PHE A 150 -17.72 -12.96 -2.11
C PHE A 150 -17.24 -14.39 -1.84
N TYR A 151 -15.93 -14.64 -1.91
CA TYR A 151 -15.35 -15.96 -1.64
C TYR A 151 -14.96 -16.20 -0.18
N ARG A 152 -15.13 -15.19 0.69
CA ARG A 152 -14.77 -15.20 2.12
C ARG A 152 -13.32 -15.59 2.35
N THR A 153 -12.43 -15.02 1.54
CA THR A 153 -10.97 -15.24 1.61
C THR A 153 -10.26 -14.19 2.44
N ASP A 154 -10.96 -13.11 2.82
CA ASP A 154 -10.49 -12.02 3.66
C ASP A 154 -10.36 -12.40 5.14
N ASP A 155 -9.48 -11.67 5.83
CA ASP A 155 -9.47 -11.56 7.28
C ASP A 155 -9.72 -10.11 7.71
N ALA A 156 -10.00 -9.91 9.01
CA ALA A 156 -10.36 -8.59 9.53
C ALA A 156 -9.26 -7.54 9.30
N LEU A 157 -7.99 -7.94 9.33
CA LEU A 157 -6.87 -7.03 9.15
C LEU A 157 -6.73 -6.60 7.68
N THR A 158 -6.95 -7.53 6.76
CA THR A 158 -7.02 -7.31 5.31
C THR A 158 -8.18 -6.39 4.95
N ASN A 159 -9.36 -6.59 5.55
CA ASN A 159 -10.50 -5.70 5.34
C ASN A 159 -10.24 -4.26 5.79
N VAL A 160 -9.61 -4.08 6.96
CA VAL A 160 -9.20 -2.75 7.43
C VAL A 160 -8.19 -2.14 6.46
N HIS A 161 -7.22 -2.93 5.97
CA HIS A 161 -6.27 -2.47 4.96
C HIS A 161 -6.97 -2.00 3.67
N HIS A 162 -7.90 -2.79 3.13
CA HIS A 162 -8.63 -2.44 1.90
C HIS A 162 -9.49 -1.20 2.08
N ALA A 163 -10.19 -1.08 3.22
CA ALA A 163 -10.98 0.11 3.52
C ALA A 163 -10.12 1.38 3.55
N VAL A 164 -8.93 1.31 4.16
CA VAL A 164 -8.00 2.44 4.19
C VAL A 164 -7.42 2.71 2.79
N CYS A 165 -6.99 1.70 2.05
CA CYS A 165 -6.49 1.87 0.67
C CYS A 165 -7.53 2.51 -0.25
N LEU A 166 -8.79 2.09 -0.17
CA LEU A 166 -9.91 2.70 -0.90
C LEU A 166 -10.10 4.17 -0.51
N ALA A 167 -10.18 4.47 0.79
CA ALA A 167 -10.37 5.83 1.27
C ALA A 167 -9.24 6.78 0.82
N VAL A 168 -7.98 6.37 1.02
CA VAL A 168 -6.80 7.17 0.67
C VAL A 168 -6.70 7.37 -0.84
N SER A 169 -6.96 6.32 -1.63
CA SER A 169 -6.95 6.44 -3.09
C SER A 169 -8.05 7.38 -3.58
N TYR A 170 -9.25 7.29 -3.01
CA TYR A 170 -10.34 8.22 -3.33
C TYR A 170 -9.94 9.68 -3.04
N PHE A 171 -9.37 9.96 -1.87
CA PHE A 171 -8.90 11.30 -1.54
C PHE A 171 -7.77 11.76 -2.48
N GLY A 172 -6.83 10.88 -2.83
CA GLY A 172 -5.72 11.22 -3.72
C GLY A 172 -6.17 11.51 -5.16
N ILE A 173 -7.23 10.84 -5.65
CA ILE A 173 -7.81 11.10 -6.98
C ILE A 173 -8.52 12.45 -7.01
N ARG A 174 -9.19 12.83 -5.92
CA ARG A 174 -9.96 14.08 -5.83
C ARG A 174 -9.11 15.29 -5.47
N ALA A 175 -7.92 15.06 -4.91
CA ALA A 175 -7.05 16.12 -4.46
C ALA A 175 -6.27 16.80 -5.59
N PRO A 176 -5.99 18.11 -5.48
CA PRO A 176 -5.06 18.78 -6.37
C PRO A 176 -3.59 18.43 -6.09
N HIS A 177 -3.30 17.79 -4.94
CA HIS A 177 -1.95 17.42 -4.47
C HIS A 177 -1.94 15.97 -3.93
N SER A 178 -0.77 15.46 -3.52
CA SER A 178 -0.57 14.16 -2.82
C SER A 178 -0.61 12.87 -3.63
N ALA A 179 -0.95 12.91 -4.93
CA ALA A 179 -0.99 11.67 -5.73
C ALA A 179 0.43 11.09 -5.92
N PHE A 180 1.44 11.94 -6.07
CA PHE A 180 2.83 11.51 -6.18
C PHE A 180 3.28 10.68 -4.98
N GLU A 181 3.09 11.21 -3.77
CA GLU A 181 3.49 10.59 -2.51
C GLU A 181 2.80 9.23 -2.32
N PHE A 182 1.51 9.17 -2.66
CA PHE A 182 0.78 7.91 -2.58
C PHE A 182 1.29 6.89 -3.60
N VAL A 183 1.57 7.29 -4.84
CA VAL A 183 2.09 6.39 -5.88
C VAL A 183 3.49 5.88 -5.54
N VAL A 184 4.34 6.68 -4.91
CA VAL A 184 5.64 6.21 -4.39
C VAL A 184 5.45 5.10 -3.36
N LEU A 185 4.51 5.26 -2.43
CA LEU A 185 4.23 4.25 -1.41
C LEU A 185 3.56 3.01 -1.97
N GLN A 186 2.68 3.19 -2.96
CA GLN A 186 2.09 2.09 -3.72
C GLN A 186 3.19 1.28 -4.40
N PHE A 187 4.13 1.91 -5.10
CA PHE A 187 5.26 1.23 -5.72
C PHE A 187 6.07 0.40 -4.70
N LEU A 188 6.39 0.97 -3.54
CA LEU A 188 7.08 0.26 -2.47
C LEU A 188 6.27 -0.94 -1.95
N ALA A 189 4.95 -0.76 -1.76
CA ALA A 189 4.08 -1.84 -1.33
C ALA A 189 4.07 -2.97 -2.38
N GLU A 190 3.79 -2.63 -3.64
CA GLU A 190 3.62 -3.58 -4.73
C GLU A 190 4.90 -4.36 -5.04
N THR A 191 6.09 -3.79 -4.82
CA THR A 191 7.38 -4.47 -5.05
C THR A 191 7.50 -5.83 -4.34
N SER A 192 6.87 -6.00 -3.17
CA SER A 192 6.87 -7.27 -2.43
C SER A 192 5.76 -8.25 -2.83
N ASN A 193 4.71 -7.79 -3.51
CA ASN A 193 3.51 -8.58 -3.80
C ASN A 193 3.73 -9.76 -4.74
N PRO A 194 4.55 -9.67 -5.82
CA PRO A 194 4.80 -10.84 -6.67
C PRO A 194 5.35 -12.05 -5.91
N PHE A 195 6.22 -11.82 -4.92
CA PHE A 195 6.78 -12.89 -4.09
C PHE A 195 5.76 -13.45 -3.10
N LEU A 196 4.88 -12.61 -2.54
CA LEU A 196 3.75 -13.04 -1.70
C LEU A 196 2.79 -13.92 -2.49
N ILE A 197 2.46 -13.49 -3.70
CA ILE A 197 1.56 -14.20 -4.62
C ILE A 197 2.16 -15.54 -5.01
N TYR A 198 3.42 -15.55 -5.44
CA TYR A 198 4.09 -16.78 -5.84
C TYR A 198 4.19 -17.78 -4.69
N ARG A 199 4.50 -17.31 -3.47
CA ARG A 199 4.45 -18.13 -2.24
C ARG A 199 3.07 -18.75 -2.03
N THR A 200 2.02 -17.96 -2.19
CA THR A 200 0.63 -18.38 -2.00
C THR A 200 0.21 -19.43 -3.04
N ILE A 201 0.58 -19.24 -4.30
CA ILE A 201 0.34 -20.19 -5.39
C ILE A 201 1.02 -21.53 -5.09
N LEU A 202 2.32 -21.53 -4.77
CA LEU A 202 3.06 -22.74 -4.43
C LEU A 202 2.47 -23.46 -3.22
N ARG A 203 2.04 -22.70 -2.20
CA ARG A 203 1.34 -23.24 -1.03
C ARG A 203 0.07 -24.00 -1.41
N ILE A 204 -0.78 -23.40 -2.24
CA ILE A 204 -2.07 -24.00 -2.64
C ILE A 204 -1.85 -25.25 -3.49
N GLN A 205 -0.81 -25.25 -4.33
CA GLN A 205 -0.37 -26.41 -5.11
C GLN A 205 0.29 -27.51 -4.27
N GLY A 206 0.41 -27.35 -2.94
CA GLY A 206 1.05 -28.33 -2.06
C GLY A 206 2.57 -28.38 -2.16
N LYS A 207 3.22 -27.38 -2.76
CA LYS A 207 4.68 -27.35 -3.02
C LYS A 207 5.49 -26.68 -1.90
N LYS A 208 5.01 -26.72 -0.65
CA LYS A 208 5.67 -26.07 0.51
C LYS A 208 7.06 -26.62 0.81
N ASP A 209 7.28 -27.91 0.55
CA ASP A 209 8.55 -28.56 0.88
C ASP A 209 9.66 -28.35 -0.16
N THR A 210 9.35 -27.67 -1.26
CA THR A 210 10.29 -27.41 -2.35
C THR A 210 11.31 -26.33 -1.97
N ASN A 211 12.52 -26.42 -2.54
CA ASN A 211 13.54 -25.37 -2.39
C ASN A 211 13.06 -24.02 -2.95
N THR A 212 12.29 -24.04 -4.04
CA THR A 212 11.70 -22.84 -4.64
C THR A 212 10.79 -22.10 -3.66
N PHE A 213 9.92 -22.82 -2.94
CA PHE A 213 9.07 -22.22 -1.91
C PHE A 213 9.90 -21.55 -0.81
N ARG A 214 10.91 -22.25 -0.30
CA ARG A 214 11.79 -21.74 0.78
C ARG A 214 12.57 -20.50 0.33
N ILE A 215 13.21 -20.54 -0.83
CA ILE A 215 13.95 -19.39 -1.37
C ILE A 215 13.02 -18.19 -1.54
N ASN A 216 11.85 -18.40 -2.14
CA ASN A 216 10.89 -17.33 -2.34
C ASN A 216 10.37 -16.76 -1.01
N GLU A 217 10.21 -17.58 0.03
CA GLU A 217 9.82 -17.11 1.36
C GLU A 217 10.85 -16.16 1.98
N PHE A 218 12.15 -16.45 1.84
CA PHE A 218 13.21 -15.53 2.27
C PHE A 218 13.28 -14.26 1.43
N VAL A 219 13.14 -14.37 0.09
CA VAL A 219 13.11 -13.20 -0.80
C VAL A 219 11.92 -12.30 -0.48
N PHE A 220 10.72 -12.88 -0.35
CA PHE A 220 9.52 -12.17 0.07
C PHE A 220 9.75 -11.43 1.39
N ALA A 221 10.27 -12.11 2.41
CA ALA A 221 10.54 -11.51 3.71
C ALA A 221 11.53 -10.34 3.61
N GLY A 222 12.65 -10.52 2.89
CA GLY A 222 13.64 -9.47 2.69
C GLY A 222 13.07 -8.24 2.00
N VAL A 223 12.38 -8.43 0.86
CA VAL A 223 11.77 -7.34 0.10
C VAL A 223 10.67 -6.64 0.91
N PHE A 224 9.82 -7.39 1.63
CA PHE A 224 8.78 -6.83 2.49
C PHE A 224 9.39 -5.95 3.60
N ILE A 225 10.41 -6.43 4.31
CA ILE A 225 11.04 -5.67 5.39
C ILE A 225 11.71 -4.40 4.84
N ILE A 226 12.47 -4.51 3.75
CA ILE A 226 13.15 -3.34 3.17
C ILE A 226 12.12 -2.31 2.67
N ALA A 227 11.20 -2.70 1.80
CA ALA A 227 10.30 -1.74 1.16
C ALA A 227 9.24 -1.19 2.11
N ARG A 228 8.64 -2.04 2.95
CA ARG A 228 7.48 -1.67 3.78
C ARG A 228 7.82 -1.32 5.22
N VAL A 229 8.85 -1.93 5.81
CA VAL A 229 9.20 -1.67 7.22
C VAL A 229 10.31 -0.65 7.37
N ILE A 230 11.23 -0.54 6.41
CA ILE A 230 12.35 0.41 6.47
C ILE A 230 12.06 1.66 5.63
N LEU A 231 11.80 1.50 4.32
CA LEU A 231 11.63 2.65 3.43
C LEU A 231 10.32 3.41 3.67
N THR A 232 9.21 2.71 3.91
CA THR A 232 7.91 3.38 4.12
C THR A 232 7.90 4.36 5.30
N PRO A 233 8.42 4.03 6.50
CA PRO A 233 8.55 5.04 7.58
C PRO A 233 9.43 6.24 7.20
N MET A 234 10.50 6.02 6.43
CA MET A 234 11.33 7.14 5.94
C MET A 234 10.50 8.04 5.02
N PHE A 235 9.76 7.47 4.06
CA PHE A 235 8.81 8.19 3.21
C PHE A 235 7.71 8.90 4.00
N LEU A 236 7.22 8.30 5.09
CA LEU A 236 6.22 8.91 5.95
C LEU A 236 6.75 10.19 6.61
N VAL A 237 8.00 10.21 7.07
CA VAL A 237 8.65 11.43 7.61
C VAL A 237 8.59 12.55 6.56
N TYR A 238 8.95 12.26 5.31
CA TYR A 238 8.81 13.22 4.21
C TYR A 238 7.36 13.66 4.04
N MET A 239 6.39 12.75 4.00
CA MET A 239 4.99 13.15 3.85
C MET A 239 4.52 14.10 4.94
N TYR A 240 4.92 13.89 6.19
CA TYR A 240 4.56 14.79 7.27
C TYR A 240 5.18 16.18 7.13
N GLU A 241 6.41 16.31 6.60
CA GLU A 241 7.03 17.60 6.30
C GLU A 241 6.33 18.39 5.19
N GLY A 242 5.61 17.72 4.29
CA GLY A 242 4.97 18.36 3.15
C GLY A 242 3.72 19.15 3.55
N TYR A 243 3.71 20.45 3.27
CA TYR A 243 2.59 21.37 3.58
C TYR A 243 1.36 21.13 2.70
N ASN A 244 1.57 20.79 1.43
CA ASN A 244 0.52 20.50 0.44
C ASN A 244 0.11 19.03 0.45
N VAL A 245 0.79 18.18 1.22
CA VAL A 245 0.39 16.79 1.39
C VAL A 245 -0.85 16.74 2.28
N LEU A 246 -1.92 16.14 1.78
CA LEU A 246 -3.21 16.09 2.46
C LEU A 246 -3.13 15.30 3.75
N TYR A 247 -3.77 15.84 4.80
CA TYR A 247 -3.77 15.22 6.11
C TYR A 247 -4.42 13.82 6.10
N SER A 248 -5.49 13.64 5.33
CA SER A 248 -6.14 12.34 5.15
C SER A 248 -5.20 11.28 4.55
N ILE A 249 -4.31 11.70 3.64
CA ILE A 249 -3.29 10.81 3.05
C ILE A 249 -2.22 10.49 4.10
N LYS A 250 -1.73 11.47 4.87
CA LYS A 250 -0.77 11.24 5.98
C LYS A 250 -1.31 10.20 6.97
N LEU A 251 -2.55 10.40 7.43
CA LEU A 251 -3.20 9.51 8.39
C LEU A 251 -3.45 8.12 7.81
N GLY A 252 -3.94 8.05 6.58
CA GLY A 252 -4.23 6.79 5.91
C GLY A 252 -2.99 5.96 5.63
N VAL A 253 -1.89 6.58 5.18
CA VAL A 253 -0.60 5.90 5.05
C VAL A 253 -0.08 5.42 6.41
N SER A 254 -0.19 6.25 7.46
CA SER A 254 0.13 5.83 8.83
C SER A 254 -0.66 4.57 9.24
N LEU A 255 -1.96 4.48 8.91
CA LEU A 255 -2.78 3.29 9.16
C LEU A 255 -2.33 2.08 8.34
N ILE A 256 -1.98 2.27 7.07
CA ILE A 256 -1.45 1.20 6.23
C ILE A 256 -0.14 0.66 6.81
N LEU A 257 0.79 1.54 7.20
CA LEU A 257 2.05 1.15 7.84
C LEU A 257 1.81 0.40 9.15
N PHE A 258 0.85 0.85 9.96
CA PHE A 258 0.49 0.18 11.21
C PHE A 258 0.05 -1.28 10.95
N VAL A 259 -0.81 -1.51 9.96
CA VAL A 259 -1.22 -2.86 9.55
C VAL A 259 -0.03 -3.67 9.02
N GLN A 260 0.83 -3.06 8.21
CA GLN A 260 2.02 -3.71 7.66
C GLN A 260 3.00 -4.18 8.74
N LEU A 261 3.17 -3.43 9.84
CA LEU A 261 4.01 -3.86 10.96
C LEU A 261 3.46 -5.12 11.65
N MET A 262 2.14 -5.26 11.75
CA MET A 262 1.52 -6.46 12.32
C MET A 262 1.81 -7.68 11.45
N TRP A 263 1.77 -7.53 10.12
CA TRP A 263 2.21 -8.58 9.20
C TRP A 263 3.73 -8.82 9.26
N ALA A 264 4.54 -7.79 9.44
CA ALA A 264 5.99 -7.92 9.58
C ALA A 264 6.37 -8.85 10.73
N TYR A 265 5.74 -8.70 11.90
CA TYR A 265 5.99 -9.60 13.03
C TYR A 265 5.69 -11.06 12.70
N ARG A 266 4.61 -11.31 11.97
CA ARG A 266 4.25 -12.66 11.50
C ARG A 266 5.30 -13.21 10.54
N ILE A 267 5.78 -12.40 9.60
CA ILE A 267 6.79 -12.79 8.62
C ILE A 267 8.11 -13.11 9.31
N ILE A 268 8.55 -12.28 10.26
CA ILE A 268 9.80 -12.49 11.00
C ILE A 268 9.73 -13.77 11.84
N GLU A 269 8.59 -14.06 12.50
CA GLU A 269 8.40 -15.34 13.20
C GLU A 269 8.57 -16.53 12.25
N LEU A 270 7.93 -16.50 11.09
CA LEU A 270 8.01 -17.57 10.09
C LEU A 270 9.43 -17.77 9.57
N VAL A 271 10.21 -16.69 9.43
CA VAL A 271 11.63 -16.77 9.08
C VAL A 271 12.43 -17.46 10.17
N PHE A 272 12.26 -17.08 11.44
CA PHE A 272 12.96 -17.74 12.55
C PHE A 272 12.58 -19.23 12.67
N GLN A 273 11.30 -19.56 12.53
CA GLN A 273 10.81 -20.95 12.50
C GLN A 273 11.45 -21.73 11.35
N SER A 274 11.53 -21.14 10.16
CA SER A 274 12.13 -21.78 8.98
C SER A 274 13.61 -22.06 9.17
N ILE A 275 14.36 -21.12 9.79
CA ILE A 275 15.76 -21.31 10.12
C ILE A 275 15.91 -22.41 11.17
N ARG A 276 15.12 -22.40 12.24
CA ARG A 276 15.16 -23.42 13.29
C ARG A 276 14.93 -24.83 12.74
N VAL A 277 13.90 -25.02 11.92
CA VAL A 277 13.61 -26.32 11.28
C VAL A 277 14.77 -26.78 10.41
N ALA A 278 15.50 -25.86 9.76
CA ALA A 278 16.68 -26.20 8.98
C ALA A 278 17.86 -26.70 9.83
N TYR A 279 18.02 -26.19 11.06
CA TYR A 279 19.01 -26.68 12.03
C TYR A 279 18.60 -28.03 12.61
N GLU A 280 17.34 -28.19 13.00
CA GLU A 280 16.80 -29.45 13.53
C GLU A 280 16.96 -30.60 12.52
N LYS A 281 16.73 -30.35 11.23
CA LYS A 281 16.97 -31.33 10.15
C LYS A 281 18.44 -31.75 9.99
N LYS A 282 19.37 -30.93 10.45
CA LYS A 282 20.81 -31.22 10.44
C LYS A 282 21.30 -31.76 11.78
N GLU A 283 20.38 -32.07 12.70
CA GLU A 283 20.69 -32.47 14.07
C GLU A 283 21.62 -31.46 14.78
N ALA A 284 21.53 -30.18 14.38
CA ALA A 284 22.35 -29.10 14.89
C ALA A 284 21.55 -28.21 15.85
N THR A 285 22.22 -27.63 16.84
CA THR A 285 21.58 -26.67 17.75
C THR A 285 21.35 -25.34 17.03
N PRO A 286 20.12 -24.79 17.06
CA PRO A 286 19.87 -23.49 16.45
C PRO A 286 20.62 -22.39 17.21
N PRO A 287 21.11 -21.33 16.52
CA PRO A 287 21.76 -20.21 17.16
C PRO A 287 20.85 -19.54 18.20
N SER A 288 21.41 -19.07 19.31
CA SER A 288 20.65 -18.43 20.40
C SER A 288 19.79 -17.26 19.91
N ILE A 289 20.26 -16.50 18.91
CA ILE A 289 19.51 -15.40 18.31
C ILE A 289 18.23 -15.87 17.60
N VAL A 290 18.24 -17.06 17.00
CA VAL A 290 17.07 -17.64 16.33
C VAL A 290 16.03 -18.05 17.37
N VAL A 291 16.46 -18.73 18.44
CA VAL A 291 15.57 -19.16 19.53
C VAL A 291 14.97 -17.96 20.26
N ALA A 292 15.79 -16.95 20.56
CA ALA A 292 15.36 -15.71 21.19
C ALA A 292 14.41 -14.92 20.28
N GLY A 293 14.74 -14.79 19.00
CA GLY A 293 13.93 -14.11 18.00
C GLY A 293 12.56 -14.76 17.80
N GLU A 294 12.52 -16.10 17.65
CA GLU A 294 11.27 -16.87 17.59
C GLU A 294 10.43 -16.65 18.84
N SER A 295 11.03 -16.79 20.04
CA SER A 295 10.33 -16.63 21.31
C SER A 295 9.76 -15.22 21.49
N LEU A 296 10.52 -14.19 21.07
CA LEU A 296 10.07 -12.81 21.11
C LEU A 296 8.90 -12.58 20.16
N MET A 297 9.01 -12.99 18.89
CA MET A 297 7.94 -12.80 17.91
C MET A 297 6.68 -13.59 18.29
N ASN A 298 6.85 -14.79 18.84
CA ASN A 298 5.75 -15.59 19.36
C ASN A 298 5.06 -14.88 20.54
N ALA A 299 5.82 -14.27 21.45
CA ALA A 299 5.27 -13.47 22.53
C ALA A 299 4.50 -12.24 22.02
N VAL A 300 5.05 -11.53 21.03
CA VAL A 300 4.39 -10.37 20.39
C VAL A 300 3.05 -10.76 19.76
N GLN A 301 2.92 -11.95 19.20
CA GLN A 301 1.68 -12.38 18.54
C GLN A 301 0.67 -13.04 19.49
N ASN A 302 1.13 -13.88 20.43
CA ASN A 302 0.26 -14.76 21.20
C ASN A 302 0.03 -14.31 22.64
N LYS A 303 0.93 -13.51 23.23
CA LYS A 303 0.74 -13.03 24.61
C LYS A 303 0.02 -11.68 24.59
N LYS A 304 -1.28 -11.68 24.91
CA LYS A 304 -2.17 -10.51 24.90
C LYS A 304 -1.53 -9.22 25.46
N LYS A 305 -0.86 -9.30 26.62
CA LYS A 305 -0.19 -8.13 27.24
C LYS A 305 0.95 -7.58 26.38
N VAL A 306 1.78 -8.46 25.81
CA VAL A 306 2.91 -8.08 24.94
C VAL A 306 2.39 -7.55 23.61
N ALA A 307 1.43 -8.23 22.99
CA ALA A 307 0.77 -7.80 21.77
C ALA A 307 0.17 -6.39 21.91
N MET A 308 -0.56 -6.14 23.00
CA MET A 308 -1.16 -4.84 23.29
C MET A 308 -0.09 -3.76 23.55
N GLY A 309 0.99 -4.10 24.26
CA GLY A 309 2.12 -3.20 24.47
C GLY A 309 2.81 -2.81 23.16
N MET A 310 3.05 -3.78 22.27
CA MET A 310 3.64 -3.53 20.94
C MET A 310 2.70 -2.72 20.04
N ALA A 311 1.40 -3.03 20.04
CA ALA A 311 0.42 -2.25 19.30
C ALA A 311 0.36 -0.80 19.80
N PHE A 312 0.39 -0.58 21.12
CA PHE A 312 0.46 0.75 21.70
C PHE A 312 1.75 1.48 21.33
N PHE A 313 2.90 0.80 21.41
CA PHE A 313 4.19 1.37 20.98
C PHE A 313 4.16 1.79 19.51
N ASN A 314 3.69 0.91 18.61
CA ASN A 314 3.54 1.21 17.19
C ASN A 314 2.58 2.36 16.95
N PHE A 315 1.48 2.42 17.69
CA PHE A 315 0.52 3.52 17.59
C PHE A 315 1.15 4.85 17.98
N CYS A 316 1.88 4.88 19.10
CA CYS A 316 2.60 6.07 19.55
C CYS A 316 3.66 6.51 18.53
N TRP A 317 4.44 5.57 18.01
CA TRP A 317 5.51 5.85 17.04
C TRP A 317 4.98 6.33 15.68
N ILE A 318 3.88 5.74 15.18
CA ILE A 318 3.35 6.04 13.84
C ILE A 318 2.40 7.23 13.83
N PHE A 319 1.63 7.43 14.91
CA PHE A 319 0.63 8.48 15.00
C PHE A 319 1.08 9.58 15.94
N VAL A 320 1.22 9.27 17.24
CA VAL A 320 1.39 10.32 18.26
C VAL A 320 2.66 11.14 18.02
N LEU A 321 3.81 10.48 17.83
CA LEU A 321 5.10 11.15 17.73
C LEU A 321 5.19 12.05 16.49
N PRO A 322 4.85 11.60 15.27
CA PRO A 322 4.79 12.49 14.11
C PRO A 322 3.80 13.64 14.30
N HIS A 323 2.59 13.37 14.79
CA HIS A 323 1.59 14.44 14.95
C HIS A 323 1.98 15.48 15.99
N VAL A 324 2.58 15.07 17.11
CA VAL A 324 3.07 16.01 18.14
C VAL A 324 4.28 16.78 17.60
N TYR A 325 5.23 16.11 16.95
CA TYR A 325 6.42 16.77 16.42
C TYR A 325 6.05 17.78 15.33
N TYR A 326 5.31 17.35 14.30
CA TYR A 326 4.94 18.22 13.18
C TYR A 326 3.84 19.24 13.55
N GLY A 327 2.90 18.86 14.43
CA GLY A 327 1.82 19.76 14.86
C GLY A 327 2.24 20.78 15.91
N VAL A 328 3.00 20.37 16.93
CA VAL A 328 3.32 21.23 18.08
C VAL A 328 4.71 21.85 17.96
N VAL A 329 5.71 21.06 17.58
CA VAL A 329 7.12 21.53 17.54
C VAL A 329 7.38 22.33 16.28
N LEU A 330 7.06 21.77 15.11
CA LEU A 330 7.30 22.41 13.82
C LEU A 330 6.14 23.28 13.32
N LYS A 331 4.93 23.11 13.87
CA LYS A 331 3.71 23.85 13.51
C LYS A 331 3.40 23.82 12.00
N ASN A 332 3.74 22.71 11.33
CA ASN A 332 3.56 22.51 9.89
C ASN A 332 2.47 21.47 9.55
N LEU A 333 1.73 20.99 10.56
CA LEU A 333 0.61 20.08 10.34
C LEU A 333 -0.66 20.85 9.97
N HIS A 334 -0.91 20.97 8.67
CA HIS A 334 -2.16 21.55 8.15
C HIS A 334 -3.26 20.50 8.03
N PHE A 335 -4.41 20.77 8.64
CA PHE A 335 -5.62 19.94 8.54
C PHE A 335 -6.39 20.25 7.26
N ASN A 336 -5.73 20.11 6.11
CA ASN A 336 -6.38 20.24 4.82
C ASN A 336 -7.18 18.95 4.55
N LEU A 337 -8.44 18.95 4.96
CA LEU A 337 -9.41 17.91 4.68
C LEU A 337 -10.21 18.32 3.43
N ILE A 338 -10.18 17.49 2.39
CA ILE A 338 -11.16 17.61 1.30
C ILE A 338 -12.46 17.02 1.82
N PHE A 339 -13.44 17.88 2.06
CA PHE A 339 -14.84 17.49 2.25
C PHE A 339 -15.59 17.67 0.93
#